data_AF-A0A968D564-F1
#
_entry.id   AF-A0A968D564-F1
#
_cell.length_a   1.000
_cell.length_b   1.000
_cell.length_c   1.000
_cell.angle_alpha   90.00
_cell.angle_beta   90.00
_cell.angle_gamma   90.00
#
_symmetry.space_group_name_H-M   'P 1'
#
loop_
_entity.id
_entity.type
_entity.pdbx_description
1 polymer ?
#
loop_
_entity_poly.entity_id
_entity_poly.type
_entity_poly.pdbx_seq_one_letter_code
_entity_poly.pdbx_strand_id
1 'polypeptide(L)' 'MAETGSEQATGTPKGQRLWMGTLVALGAGLVLLVTTILPAEYGIDPTGIGGALGLTALTEPPGRTLE' A
#
# COMPACT_ATOMS: atom_id res chain seq x y z
N MET A 1 -23.88 20.08 25.23
CA MET A 1 -23.80 19.14 24.10
C MET A 1 -22.88 19.79 23.08
N ALA A 2 -21.63 19.34 23.00
CA ALA A 2 -20.59 20.01 22.21
C ALA A 2 -20.51 19.38 20.82
N GLU A 3 -21.00 20.08 19.81
CA GLU A 3 -20.62 19.80 18.42
C GLU A 3 -19.32 20.55 18.14
N THR A 4 -18.18 19.88 18.31
CA THR A 4 -16.93 20.33 17.69
C THR A 4 -16.95 19.80 16.26
N GLY A 5 -17.63 20.52 15.38
CA GLY A 5 -17.45 20.38 13.94
C GLY A 5 -16.02 20.76 13.61
N SER A 6 -15.25 19.79 13.10
CA SER A 6 -13.90 20.05 12.60
C SER A 6 -13.99 21.08 11.48
N GLU A 7 -13.60 22.32 11.78
CA GLU A 7 -13.37 23.36 10.79
C GLU A 7 -12.19 22.92 9.91
N GLN A 8 -12.50 22.16 8.87
CA GLN A 8 -11.54 21.87 7.82
C GLN A 8 -11.35 23.17 7.06
N ALA A 9 -10.40 23.98 7.49
CA ALA A 9 -10.03 25.23 6.84
C ALA A 9 -9.71 24.97 5.37
N THR A 10 -10.69 25.23 4.49
CA THR A 10 -10.56 25.18 3.03
C THR A 10 -9.79 26.40 2.54
N GLY A 11 -8.58 26.60 3.07
CA GLY A 11 -7.58 27.44 2.42
C GLY A 11 -7.14 26.70 1.17
N THR A 12 -7.48 27.25 -0.01
CA THR A 12 -7.07 26.76 -1.31
C THR A 12 -5.63 26.26 -1.24
N PRO A 13 -5.38 24.95 -1.39
CA PRO A 13 -4.04 24.42 -1.27
C PRO A 13 -3.15 25.12 -2.28
N LYS A 14 -2.15 25.86 -1.81
CA LYS A 14 -1.07 26.37 -2.67
C LYS A 14 -0.60 25.18 -3.51
N GLY A 15 -0.52 25.31 -4.84
CA GLY A 15 -0.26 24.16 -5.74
C GLY A 15 0.94 23.30 -5.33
N GLN A 16 1.92 23.90 -4.67
CA GLN A 16 3.06 23.22 -4.04
C GLN A 16 2.67 22.12 -3.03
N ARG A 17 1.60 22.32 -2.24
CA ARG A 17 1.10 21.33 -1.27
C ARG A 17 0.44 20.13 -1.95
N LEU A 18 -0.22 20.35 -3.11
CA LEU A 18 -0.84 19.27 -3.88
C LEU A 18 0.25 18.35 -4.45
N TRP A 19 1.27 18.94 -5.08
CA TRP A 19 2.40 18.18 -5.61
C TRP A 19 3.14 17.39 -4.53
N MET A 20 3.35 17.99 -3.35
CA MET A 20 3.95 17.29 -2.22
C MET A 20 3.11 16.07 -1.80
N GLY A 21 1.80 16.24 -1.67
CA GLY A 21 0.89 15.14 -1.32
C GLY A 21 0.88 14.03 -2.37
N THR A 22 0.84 14.40 -3.65
CA THR A 22 0.87 13.42 -4.76
C THR A 22 2.17 12.63 -4.78
N LEU A 23 3.32 13.28 -4.57
CA LEU A 23 4.62 12.58 -4.55
C LEU A 23 4.72 11.61 -3.37
N VAL A 24 4.24 12.00 -2.19
CA VAL A 24 4.21 11.11 -1.01
C VAL A 24 3.28 9.93 -1.25
N ALA A 25 2.07 10.17 -1.77
CA ALA A 25 1.13 9.10 -2.08
C ALA A 25 1.68 8.13 -3.14
N LEU A 26 2.32 8.66 -4.19
CA LEU A 26 2.96 7.85 -5.23
C LEU A 26 4.09 7.00 -4.65
N GLY A 27 4.95 7.58 -3.81
CA GLY A 27 6.03 6.86 -3.13
C GLY A 27 5.50 5.74 -2.22
N ALA A 28 4.49 6.04 -1.40
CA ALA A 28 3.84 5.04 -0.55
C ALA A 28 3.20 3.91 -1.37
N GLY A 29 2.53 4.26 -2.46
CA GLY A 29 1.94 3.30 -3.39
C GLY A 29 2.99 2.38 -4.02
N LEU A 30 4.12 2.92 -4.46
CA LEU A 30 5.23 2.12 -5.01
C LEU A 30 5.84 1.18 -3.95
N VAL A 31 6.00 1.64 -2.71
CA VAL A 31 6.49 0.80 -1.62
C VAL A 31 5.53 -0.36 -1.37
N LEU A 32 4.23 -0.10 -1.26
CA LEU A 32 3.21 -1.14 -1.09
C LEU A 32 3.19 -2.09 -2.29
N LEU A 33 3.25 -1.55 -3.51
CA LEU A 33 3.29 -2.35 -4.74
C LEU A 33 4.41 -3.39 -4.69
N VAL A 34 5.63 -2.98 -4.35
CA VAL A 34 6.81 -3.85 -4.39
C VAL A 34 6.89 -4.80 -3.19
N THR A 35 6.42 -4.39 -2.01
CA THR A 35 6.57 -5.16 -0.76
C THR A 35 5.39 -6.06 -0.43
N THR A 36 4.19 -5.78 -0.94
CA THR A 36 2.97 -6.54 -0.63
C THR A 36 2.29 -7.11 -1.87
N ILE A 37 1.99 -6.28 -2.86
CA ILE A 37 1.20 -6.68 -4.03
C ILE A 37 2.01 -7.62 -4.93
N LEU A 38 3.25 -7.25 -5.28
CA LEU A 38 4.12 -8.09 -6.12
C LEU A 38 4.40 -9.47 -5.50
N PRO A 39 4.75 -9.56 -4.20
CA PRO A 39 4.95 -10.84 -3.54
C PRO A 39 3.67 -11.67 -3.44
N ALA A 40 2.52 -11.05 -3.12
CA ALA A 40 1.26 -11.78 -2.92
C ALA A 40 0.63 -12.28 -4.23
N GLU A 41 0.71 -11.48 -5.30
CA GLU A 41 0.07 -11.81 -6.58
C GLU A 41 1.00 -12.54 -7.55
N TYR A 42 2.29 -12.19 -7.55
CA TYR A 42 3.24 -12.66 -8.56
C TYR A 42 4.40 -13.48 -7.98
N GLY A 43 4.55 -13.54 -6.65
CA GLY A 43 5.64 -14.25 -5.99
C GLY A 43 7.00 -13.57 -6.17
N ILE A 44 7.02 -12.36 -6.74
CA ILE A 44 8.21 -11.58 -6.99
C ILE A 44 8.44 -10.69 -5.78
N ASP A 45 9.50 -10.96 -5.01
CA ASP A 45 9.86 -10.17 -3.83
C ASP A 45 11.31 -9.69 -3.91
N PRO A 46 11.57 -8.48 -4.48
CA PRO A 46 12.92 -7.93 -4.56
C PRO A 46 13.42 -7.39 -3.21
N THR A 47 12.54 -7.23 -2.23
CA THR A 47 12.85 -6.66 -0.91
C THR A 47 13.08 -7.71 0.18
N GLY A 48 12.60 -8.94 -0.02
CA GLY A 48 12.58 -10.01 0.98
C GLY A 48 11.47 -9.87 2.05
N ILE A 49 10.75 -8.74 2.07
CA ILE A 49 9.70 -8.45 3.06
C ILE A 49 8.48 -9.33 2.80
N GLY A 50 8.09 -9.51 1.54
CA GLY A 50 6.94 -10.33 1.17
C GLY A 50 7.13 -11.80 1.57
N GLY A 51 8.33 -12.35 1.38
CA GLY A 51 8.70 -13.68 1.84
C GLY A 51 8.77 -13.78 3.37
N ALA A 52 9.33 -12.78 4.05
CA ALA A 52 9.39 -12.75 5.51
C ALA A 52 8.01 -12.70 6.17
N LEU A 53 7.06 -12.02 5.52
CA LEU A 53 5.65 -11.97 5.93
C LEU A 53 4.84 -13.19 5.45
N GLY A 54 5.43 -14.07 4.64
CA GLY A 54 4.75 -15.24 4.07
C GLY A 54 3.75 -14.91 2.95
N LEU A 55 3.77 -13.70 2.40
CA LEU A 55 2.85 -13.27 1.33
C LEU A 55 3.10 -14.04 0.02
N THR A 56 4.34 -14.43 -0.25
CA THR A 56 4.68 -15.23 -1.44
C THR A 56 4.04 -16.62 -1.45
N ALA A 57 3.65 -17.16 -0.30
CA ALA A 57 2.94 -18.44 -0.22
C ALA A 57 1.52 -18.37 -0.82
N LEU A 58 0.94 -17.16 -0.93
CA LEU A 58 -0.40 -16.96 -1.49
C LEU A 58 -0.45 -17.21 -3.00
N THR A 59 0.70 -17.19 -3.67
CA THR A 59 0.83 -17.43 -5.11
C THR A 59 1.00 -18.92 -5.42
N GLU A 60 1.31 -19.73 -4.41
CA GLU A 60 1.46 -21.16 -4.60
C GLU A 60 0.09 -21.79 -4.91
N PRO A 61 0.00 -22.67 -5.91
CA PRO A 61 -1.22 -23.42 -6.15
C PRO A 61 -1.62 -24.17 -4.87
N PRO A 62 -2.90 -24.16 -4.47
CA PRO A 62 -3.33 -24.93 -3.32
C PRO A 62 -2.90 -26.38 -3.49
N GLY A 63 -2.13 -26.88 -2.52
CA GLY A 63 -1.61 -28.23 -2.53
C GLY A 63 -2.76 -29.20 -2.73
N ARG A 64 -2.88 -29.74 -3.95
CA ARG A 64 -3.86 -30.78 -4.25
C ARG A 64 -3.45 -32.04 -3.50
N THR A 65 -3.91 -32.14 -2.25
CA THR A 65 -4.17 -33.42 -1.59
C THR A 65 -5.48 -33.97 -2.17
N LEU A 66 -5.44 -34.39 -3.43
CA LEU A 66 -6.49 -35.21 -4.03
C LEU A 66 -5.94 -36.64 -4.09
N GLU A 67 -5.84 -37.26 -2.92
CA GLU A 67 -5.68 -38.70 -2.73
C GLU A 67 -6.86 -39.19 -1.87
#